data_AF-A0A2N2M428-F1
#
_entry.id   AF-A0A2N2M428-F1
#
_cell.length_a   1.000
_cell.length_b   1.000
_cell.length_c   1.000
_cell.angle_alpha   90.00
_cell.angle_beta   90.00
_cell.angle_gamma   90.00
#
_symmetry.space_group_name_H-M   'P 1'
#
loop_
_entity.id
_entity.type
_entity.pdbx_description
1 polymer ?
#
loop_
_entity_poly.entity_id
_entity_poly.type
_entity_poly.pdbx_seq_one_letter_code
_entity_poly.pdbx_strand_id
1 'polypeptide(L)'
;MTKVIYDNDFFSKHDLISYKSAVSFVPILFDLFEINSVVDIGCGIGSWLKAFQDHGVTNIKGYDVSNLQKSDYLVPYENLELNFDFISRDFPNDKKYDILLCLEVVEHLPEKKSFEFIKKLTELSPVILFSAAIPGQSGHGHINEQYPSFWNEIFQKFSFIEIDFIKPLIWNNYEIAWWYRQNMTIYVNRELLIQYPKLYQISKKINEQTNEPKLILVSETIFKEYNKKIIRKILNKLIKRNTKI
;
A
#
# COMPACT_ATOMS: atom_id res chain seq x y z
N MET A 1 -11.19 6.94 20.02
CA MET A 1 -11.60 7.26 18.63
C MET A 1 -10.82 8.50 18.20
N THR A 2 -9.70 8.32 17.52
CA THR A 2 -8.93 9.42 16.93
C THR A 2 -9.60 9.80 15.62
N LYS A 3 -10.32 10.91 15.62
CA LYS A 3 -10.92 11.51 14.43
C LYS A 3 -9.76 12.09 13.60
N VAL A 4 -9.30 11.35 12.60
CA VAL A 4 -8.31 11.85 11.63
C VAL A 4 -9.04 12.85 10.75
N ILE A 5 -8.60 14.11 10.77
CA ILE A 5 -9.22 15.22 10.05
C ILE A 5 -8.43 15.38 8.74
N TYR A 6 -8.95 14.81 7.66
CA TYR A 6 -8.49 15.09 6.30
C TYR A 6 -9.25 16.34 5.80
N ASP A 7 -8.56 17.34 5.25
CA ASP A 7 -9.17 18.53 4.66
C ASP A 7 -9.29 18.42 3.12
N ASN A 8 -10.13 19.26 2.51
CA ASN A 8 -10.42 19.20 1.06
C ASN A 8 -9.19 19.50 0.18
N ASP A 9 -8.22 20.27 0.70
CA ASP A 9 -6.99 20.61 -0.02
C ASP A 9 -6.01 19.42 -0.07
N PHE A 10 -5.97 18.59 0.97
CA PHE A 10 -5.22 17.33 0.99
C PHE A 10 -5.70 16.38 -0.10
N PHE A 11 -7.01 16.21 -0.25
CA PHE A 11 -7.61 15.36 -1.28
C PHE A 11 -7.30 15.88 -2.70
N SER A 12 -7.62 17.14 -3.01
CA SER A 12 -7.49 17.66 -4.40
C SER A 12 -6.09 17.50 -5.04
N LYS A 13 -5.01 17.62 -4.27
CA LYS A 13 -3.62 17.46 -4.79
C LYS A 13 -3.12 16.03 -4.69
N HIS A 14 -3.40 15.33 -3.60
CA HIS A 14 -2.95 13.95 -3.41
C HIS A 14 -3.66 13.00 -4.37
N ASP A 15 -4.95 13.24 -4.61
CA ASP A 15 -5.77 12.37 -5.44
C ASP A 15 -5.42 12.44 -6.92
N LEU A 16 -5.00 13.60 -7.42
CA LEU A 16 -4.49 13.73 -8.78
C LEU A 16 -3.16 12.98 -8.96
N ILE A 17 -2.29 13.01 -7.95
CA ILE A 17 -1.02 12.27 -7.98
C ILE A 17 -1.28 10.76 -7.90
N SER A 18 -2.20 10.33 -7.04
CA SER A 18 -2.60 8.93 -6.92
C SER A 18 -3.25 8.41 -8.20
N TYR A 19 -4.14 9.19 -8.81
CA TYR A 19 -4.76 8.83 -10.09
C TYR A 19 -3.72 8.72 -11.22
N LYS A 20 -2.81 9.70 -11.37
CA LYS A 20 -1.72 9.61 -12.36
C LYS A 20 -0.82 8.41 -12.15
N SER A 21 -0.50 8.11 -10.89
CA SER A 21 0.27 6.93 -10.51
C SER A 21 -0.46 5.65 -10.92
N ALA A 22 -1.76 5.58 -10.63
CA ALA A 22 -2.61 4.44 -10.97
C ALA A 22 -2.69 4.24 -12.49
N VAL A 23 -2.98 5.29 -13.27
CA VAL A 23 -3.02 5.23 -14.75
C VAL A 23 -1.69 4.73 -15.32
N SER A 24 -0.56 5.12 -14.73
CA SER A 24 0.77 4.69 -15.18
C SER A 24 1.11 3.25 -14.78
N PHE A 25 0.59 2.77 -13.65
CA PHE A 25 0.93 1.47 -13.09
C PHE A 25 -0.02 0.35 -13.49
N VAL A 26 -1.33 0.61 -13.54
CA VAL A 26 -2.37 -0.39 -13.82
C VAL A 26 -2.12 -1.19 -15.11
N PRO A 27 -1.68 -0.60 -16.25
CA PRO A 27 -1.33 -1.37 -17.44
C PRO A 27 -0.30 -2.49 -17.18
N ILE A 28 0.67 -2.25 -16.30
CA ILE A 28 1.71 -3.23 -15.93
C ILE A 28 1.07 -4.45 -15.23
N LEU A 29 -0.01 -4.25 -14.47
CA LEU A 29 -0.74 -5.36 -13.84
C LEU A 29 -1.50 -6.19 -14.87
N PHE A 30 -2.11 -5.56 -15.88
CA PHE A 30 -2.81 -6.26 -16.96
C PHE A 30 -1.86 -7.09 -17.85
N ASP A 31 -0.59 -6.72 -17.92
CA ASP A 31 0.43 -7.56 -18.57
C ASP A 31 0.72 -8.86 -17.79
N LEU A 32 0.30 -8.97 -16.53
CA LEU A 32 0.64 -10.07 -15.63
C LEU A 32 -0.56 -10.92 -15.22
N PHE A 33 -1.73 -10.28 -15.08
CA PHE A 33 -2.94 -10.87 -14.55
C PHE A 33 -4.11 -10.60 -15.48
N GLU A 34 -5.02 -11.55 -15.56
CA GLU A 34 -6.37 -11.28 -16.02
C GLU A 34 -7.16 -10.76 -14.81
N ILE A 35 -7.60 -9.50 -14.84
CA ILE A 35 -8.24 -8.84 -13.71
C ILE A 35 -9.66 -8.47 -14.13
N ASN A 36 -10.65 -9.17 -13.58
CA ASN A 36 -12.07 -8.91 -13.83
C ASN A 36 -12.75 -8.27 -12.60
N SER A 37 -12.09 -8.32 -11.45
CA SER A 37 -12.58 -7.76 -10.19
C SER A 37 -11.48 -7.20 -9.31
N VAL A 38 -11.72 -6.02 -8.74
CA VAL A 38 -10.77 -5.34 -7.83
C VAL A 38 -11.47 -4.84 -6.57
N VAL A 39 -10.83 -5.05 -5.43
CA VAL A 39 -11.20 -4.40 -4.17
C VAL A 39 -10.07 -3.50 -3.70
N ASP A 40 -10.39 -2.27 -3.31
CA ASP A 40 -9.42 -1.28 -2.84
C ASP A 40 -9.72 -0.89 -1.39
N ILE A 41 -8.83 -1.26 -0.49
CA ILE A 41 -8.92 -0.98 0.94
C ILE A 41 -8.14 0.29 1.21
N GLY A 42 -8.82 1.32 1.73
CA GLY A 42 -8.29 2.68 1.82
C GLY A 42 -8.37 3.42 0.49
N CYS A 43 -9.48 3.25 -0.23
CA CYS A 43 -9.61 3.72 -1.62
C CYS A 43 -9.63 5.26 -1.78
N GLY A 44 -9.76 6.03 -0.69
CA GLY A 44 -9.90 7.48 -0.73
C GLY A 44 -11.08 7.88 -1.63
N ILE A 45 -10.84 8.74 -2.61
CA ILE A 45 -11.85 9.13 -3.60
C ILE A 45 -12.05 8.11 -4.74
N GLY A 46 -11.37 6.97 -4.71
CA GLY A 46 -11.46 5.90 -5.70
C GLY A 46 -10.52 6.07 -6.91
N SER A 47 -9.40 6.78 -6.76
CA SER A 47 -8.45 7.04 -7.86
C SER A 47 -7.89 5.75 -8.50
N TRP A 48 -7.51 4.77 -7.68
CA TRP A 48 -7.02 3.49 -8.20
C TRP A 48 -8.13 2.69 -8.86
N LEU A 49 -9.29 2.58 -8.20
CA LEU A 49 -10.48 1.93 -8.78
C LEU A 49 -10.89 2.53 -10.13
N LYS A 50 -10.81 3.86 -10.27
CA LYS A 50 -11.10 4.55 -11.52
C LYS A 50 -10.15 4.12 -12.64
N ALA A 51 -8.85 4.03 -12.35
CA ALA A 51 -7.87 3.56 -13.33
C ALA A 51 -8.14 2.10 -13.78
N PHE A 52 -8.57 1.22 -12.88
CA PHE A 52 -9.02 -0.13 -13.25
C PHE A 52 -10.31 -0.11 -14.10
N GLN A 53 -11.27 0.74 -13.75
CA GLN A 53 -12.51 0.90 -14.51
C GLN A 53 -12.25 1.39 -15.95
N ASP A 54 -11.28 2.29 -16.12
CA ASP A 54 -10.86 2.79 -17.44
C ASP A 54 -10.20 1.71 -18.30
N HIS A 55 -9.73 0.62 -17.68
CA HIS A 55 -9.24 -0.59 -18.35
C HIS A 55 -10.33 -1.68 -18.49
N GLY A 56 -11.60 -1.35 -18.25
CA GLY A 56 -12.73 -2.24 -18.48
C GLY A 56 -13.16 -3.11 -17.30
N VAL A 57 -12.55 -2.95 -16.11
CA VAL A 57 -12.99 -3.69 -14.91
C VAL A 57 -14.31 -3.12 -14.41
N THR A 58 -15.34 -3.94 -14.38
CA THR A 58 -16.69 -3.52 -13.97
C THR A 58 -17.02 -3.92 -12.54
N ASN A 59 -16.45 -5.01 -12.03
CA ASN A 59 -16.65 -5.46 -10.66
C ASN A 59 -15.61 -4.80 -9.73
N ILE A 60 -15.93 -3.60 -9.26
CA ILE A 60 -15.05 -2.80 -8.40
C ILE A 60 -15.70 -2.58 -7.02
N LYS A 61 -14.91 -2.64 -5.95
CA LYS A 61 -15.38 -2.30 -4.60
C LYS A 61 -14.32 -1.50 -3.85
N GLY A 62 -14.73 -0.39 -3.23
CA GLY A 62 -13.87 0.43 -2.38
C GLY A 62 -14.34 0.42 -0.94
N TYR A 63 -13.39 0.41 0.00
CA TYR A 63 -13.66 0.64 1.41
C TYR A 63 -12.78 1.78 1.90
N ASP A 64 -13.34 2.74 2.64
CA ASP A 64 -12.57 3.86 3.16
C ASP A 64 -13.15 4.41 4.47
N VAL A 65 -12.28 5.04 5.27
CA VAL A 65 -12.68 5.76 6.50
C VAL A 65 -13.27 7.15 6.20
N SER A 66 -13.04 7.68 5.01
CA SER A 66 -13.51 8.99 4.55
C SER A 66 -15.04 9.07 4.47
N ASN A 67 -15.50 10.31 4.46
CA ASN A 67 -16.91 10.67 4.36
C ASN A 67 -17.03 12.01 3.63
N LEU A 68 -16.67 12.01 2.34
CA LEU A 68 -16.68 13.18 1.49
C LEU A 68 -18.04 13.34 0.80
N GLN A 69 -18.24 14.44 0.05
CA GLN A 69 -19.47 14.58 -0.71
C GLN A 69 -19.48 13.59 -1.87
N LYS A 70 -20.66 13.11 -2.26
CA LYS A 70 -20.79 12.13 -3.34
C LYS A 70 -20.14 12.59 -4.66
N SER A 71 -20.13 13.89 -4.93
CA SER A 71 -19.51 14.50 -6.11
C SER A 71 -17.98 14.39 -6.15
N ASP A 72 -17.35 14.08 -5.02
CA ASP A 72 -15.89 14.08 -4.88
C ASP A 72 -15.29 12.72 -5.29
N TYR A 73 -16.11 11.66 -5.39
CA TYR A 73 -15.67 10.32 -5.74
C TYR A 73 -15.60 10.12 -7.26
N LEU A 74 -14.54 9.45 -7.71
CA LEU A 74 -14.26 9.22 -9.14
C LEU A 74 -14.96 7.98 -9.72
N VAL A 75 -15.50 7.13 -8.85
CA VAL A 75 -16.23 5.91 -9.20
C VAL A 75 -17.65 5.96 -8.64
N PRO A 76 -18.60 5.15 -9.18
CA PRO A 76 -19.97 5.14 -8.69
C PRO A 76 -20.05 4.85 -7.19
N TYR A 77 -20.83 5.65 -6.46
CA TYR A 77 -20.91 5.61 -4.99
C TYR A 77 -21.43 4.27 -4.47
N GLU A 78 -22.27 3.57 -5.23
CA GLU A 78 -22.75 2.21 -4.94
C GLU A 78 -21.64 1.17 -4.84
N ASN A 79 -20.47 1.44 -5.43
CA ASN A 79 -19.30 0.58 -5.35
C ASN A 79 -18.45 0.89 -4.11
N LEU A 80 -18.85 1.84 -3.26
CA LEU A 80 -18.05 2.31 -2.12
C LEU A 80 -18.74 2.02 -0.78
N GLU A 81 -17.96 1.58 0.20
CA GLU A 81 -18.34 1.49 1.61
C GLU A 81 -17.50 2.49 2.41
N LEU A 82 -18.13 3.61 2.73
CA LEU A 82 -17.49 4.75 3.41
C LEU A 82 -17.78 4.73 4.91
N ASN A 83 -17.06 5.54 5.69
CA ASN A 83 -17.05 5.47 7.15
C ASN A 83 -16.78 4.03 7.67
N PHE A 84 -15.96 3.27 6.94
CA PHE A 84 -15.69 1.88 7.26
C PHE A 84 -14.58 1.78 8.31
N ASP A 85 -14.89 1.25 9.50
CA ASP A 85 -13.88 0.99 10.53
C ASP A 85 -13.12 -0.30 10.25
N PHE A 86 -11.93 -0.16 9.68
CA PHE A 86 -11.00 -1.26 9.38
C PHE A 86 -10.60 -2.12 10.59
N ILE A 87 -10.70 -1.58 11.81
CA ILE A 87 -10.29 -2.29 13.02
C ILE A 87 -11.43 -3.16 13.56
N SER A 88 -12.62 -2.59 13.70
CA SER A 88 -13.72 -3.26 14.38
C SER A 88 -14.64 -4.07 13.46
N ARG A 89 -14.66 -3.76 12.16
CA ARG A 89 -15.55 -4.42 11.19
C ARG A 89 -14.80 -5.45 10.36
N ASP A 90 -15.52 -6.49 9.96
CA ASP A 90 -15.06 -7.45 8.97
C ASP A 90 -15.59 -7.08 7.58
N PHE A 91 -14.82 -7.41 6.56
CA PHE A 91 -15.26 -7.25 5.18
C PHE A 91 -16.21 -8.38 4.81
N PRO A 92 -17.27 -8.11 4.04
CA PRO A 92 -18.06 -9.17 3.41
C PRO A 92 -17.13 -10.11 2.60
N ASN A 93 -17.21 -11.41 2.84
CA ASN A 93 -16.34 -12.42 2.24
C ASN A 93 -17.13 -13.45 1.42
N ASP A 94 -18.22 -13.01 0.79
CA ASP A 94 -19.09 -13.89 0.01
C ASP A 94 -18.45 -14.28 -1.33
N LYS A 95 -17.48 -13.47 -1.80
CA LYS A 95 -16.73 -13.67 -3.04
C LYS A 95 -15.31 -13.16 -2.89
N LYS A 96 -14.37 -13.85 -3.56
CA LYS A 96 -12.99 -13.39 -3.73
C LYS A 96 -12.91 -12.43 -4.92
N TYR A 97 -12.07 -11.41 -4.78
CA TYR A 97 -11.66 -10.54 -5.89
C TYR A 97 -10.41 -11.13 -6.55
N ASP A 98 -10.16 -10.79 -7.82
CA ASP A 98 -8.95 -11.23 -8.52
C ASP A 98 -7.72 -10.52 -7.98
N ILE A 99 -7.87 -9.24 -7.62
CA ILE A 99 -6.83 -8.45 -6.97
C ILE A 99 -7.40 -7.57 -5.84
N LEU A 100 -6.63 -7.44 -4.77
CA LEU A 100 -6.86 -6.48 -3.69
C LEU A 100 -5.76 -5.43 -3.68
N LEU A 101 -6.14 -4.17 -3.47
CA LEU A 101 -5.21 -3.07 -3.24
C LEU A 101 -5.27 -2.67 -1.76
N CYS A 102 -4.10 -2.47 -1.17
CA CYS A 102 -3.95 -1.89 0.17
C CYS A 102 -2.70 -1.00 0.13
N LEU A 103 -2.90 0.26 -0.21
CA LEU A 103 -1.83 1.18 -0.57
C LEU A 103 -1.80 2.38 0.38
N GLU A 104 -0.74 2.47 1.19
CA GLU A 104 -0.55 3.53 2.19
C GLU A 104 -1.73 3.61 3.20
N VAL A 105 -2.10 2.46 3.76
CA VAL A 105 -3.19 2.32 4.74
C VAL A 105 -2.71 1.85 6.10
N VAL A 106 -1.90 0.78 6.11
CA VAL A 106 -1.56 0.04 7.33
C VAL A 106 -0.69 0.83 8.29
N GLU A 107 0.02 1.85 7.80
CA GLU A 107 0.81 2.78 8.60
C GLU A 107 -0.05 3.70 9.48
N HIS A 108 -1.34 3.85 9.15
CA HIS A 108 -2.31 4.60 9.95
C HIS A 108 -3.02 3.72 10.99
N LEU A 109 -2.84 2.40 10.94
CA LEU A 109 -3.48 1.45 11.84
C LEU A 109 -2.54 1.10 13.01
N PRO A 110 -3.06 0.80 14.22
CA PRO A 110 -2.21 0.40 15.33
C PRO A 110 -1.42 -0.89 15.01
N GLU A 111 -0.11 -0.91 15.29
CA GLU A 111 0.76 -2.07 15.02
C GLU A 111 0.17 -3.40 15.51
N LYS A 112 -0.39 -3.41 16.73
CA LYS A 112 -1.04 -4.58 17.36
C LYS A 112 -2.22 -5.16 16.57
N LYS A 113 -2.76 -4.42 15.60
CA LYS A 113 -3.86 -4.84 14.72
C LYS A 113 -3.38 -5.33 13.37
N SER A 114 -2.09 -5.23 13.06
CA SER A 114 -1.51 -5.65 11.77
C SER A 114 -1.82 -7.10 11.44
N PHE A 115 -1.63 -8.03 12.39
CA PHE A 115 -1.88 -9.45 12.15
C PHE A 115 -3.35 -9.74 11.77
N GLU A 116 -4.29 -9.24 12.58
CA GLU A 116 -5.73 -9.39 12.33
C GLU A 116 -6.14 -8.72 11.01
N PHE A 117 -5.58 -7.55 10.72
CA PHE A 117 -5.91 -6.82 9.50
C PHE A 117 -5.40 -7.54 8.25
N ILE A 118 -4.13 -7.99 8.23
CA ILE A 118 -3.58 -8.76 7.10
C ILE A 118 -4.36 -10.06 6.89
N LYS A 119 -4.79 -10.75 7.96
CA LYS A 119 -5.69 -11.92 7.84
C LYS A 119 -6.92 -11.58 7.00
N LYS A 120 -7.61 -10.48 7.32
CA LYS A 120 -8.79 -10.03 6.57
C LYS A 120 -8.48 -9.75 5.10
N LEU A 121 -7.33 -9.15 4.78
CA LEU A 121 -6.94 -8.90 3.38
C LEU A 121 -6.73 -10.22 2.60
N THR A 122 -6.04 -11.19 3.21
CA THR A 122 -5.80 -12.51 2.59
C THR A 122 -7.08 -13.32 2.39
N GLU A 123 -8.12 -13.00 3.16
CA GLU A 123 -9.45 -13.55 2.99
C GLU A 123 -10.23 -12.91 1.83
N LEU A 124 -9.81 -11.80 1.26
CA LEU A 124 -10.54 -11.15 0.17
C LEU A 124 -10.00 -11.46 -1.23
N SER A 125 -8.70 -11.72 -1.36
CA SER A 125 -8.06 -11.93 -2.66
C SER A 125 -6.82 -12.82 -2.55
N PRO A 126 -6.56 -13.69 -3.55
CA PRO A 126 -5.32 -14.45 -3.64
C PRO A 126 -4.12 -13.60 -4.11
N VAL A 127 -4.35 -12.40 -4.65
CA VAL A 127 -3.33 -11.44 -5.09
C VAL A 127 -3.55 -10.11 -4.41
N ILE A 128 -2.52 -9.57 -3.75
CA ILE A 128 -2.57 -8.31 -3.01
C ILE A 128 -1.47 -7.40 -3.52
N LEU A 129 -1.84 -6.26 -4.12
CA LEU A 129 -0.94 -5.14 -4.34
C LEU A 129 -0.85 -4.34 -3.04
N PHE A 130 0.36 -4.26 -2.48
CA PHE A 130 0.57 -3.74 -1.13
C PHE A 130 1.60 -2.61 -1.14
N SER A 131 1.34 -1.56 -0.35
CA SER A 131 2.27 -0.48 -0.08
C SER A 131 2.07 0.01 1.34
N ALA A 132 3.17 0.24 2.06
CA ALA A 132 3.16 0.76 3.42
C ALA A 132 4.42 1.58 3.69
N ALA A 133 4.27 2.71 4.37
CA ALA A 133 5.41 3.53 4.77
C ALA A 133 6.44 2.78 5.63
N ILE A 134 7.72 2.93 5.26
CA ILE A 134 8.85 2.40 6.04
C ILE A 134 9.28 3.38 7.15
N PRO A 135 10.01 2.92 8.20
CA PRO A 135 10.43 3.77 9.29
C PRO A 135 11.18 5.02 8.84
N GLY A 136 10.70 6.18 9.29
CA GLY A 136 11.30 7.47 9.00
C GLY A 136 10.76 8.15 7.76
N GLN A 137 9.96 7.46 6.93
CA GLN A 137 9.29 8.04 5.75
C GLN A 137 8.45 9.26 6.12
N SER A 138 7.86 9.26 7.33
CA SER A 138 6.91 10.26 7.81
C SER A 138 5.69 10.40 6.91
N GLY A 139 4.69 11.12 7.39
CA GLY A 139 3.44 11.36 6.70
C GLY A 139 2.35 11.72 7.69
N HIS A 140 1.22 12.20 7.19
CA HIS A 140 0.14 12.63 8.06
C HIS A 140 -0.49 11.42 8.75
N GLY A 141 -0.49 11.38 10.08
CA GLY A 141 -1.17 10.32 10.83
C GLY A 141 -0.50 8.95 10.75
N HIS A 142 0.79 8.86 10.39
CA HIS A 142 1.54 7.61 10.46
C HIS A 142 1.82 7.24 11.92
N ILE A 143 1.42 6.05 12.33
CA ILE A 143 1.62 5.49 13.68
C ILE A 143 2.25 4.09 13.66
N ASN A 144 2.41 3.48 12.48
CA ASN A 144 2.88 2.11 12.30
C ASN A 144 3.75 1.97 11.03
N GLU A 145 4.81 2.77 10.95
CA GLU A 145 5.80 2.65 9.88
C GLU A 145 6.67 1.40 10.13
N GLN A 146 6.66 0.43 9.22
CA GLN A 146 7.31 -0.87 9.39
C GLN A 146 8.12 -1.28 8.16
N TYR A 147 9.22 -2.00 8.39
CA TYR A 147 10.01 -2.54 7.28
C TYR A 147 9.25 -3.64 6.52
N PRO A 148 9.55 -3.87 5.22
CA PRO A 148 8.96 -4.97 4.46
C PRO A 148 9.06 -6.34 5.13
N SER A 149 10.13 -6.60 5.89
CA SER A 149 10.29 -7.87 6.64
C SER A 149 9.18 -8.12 7.65
N PHE A 150 8.69 -7.08 8.35
CA PHE A 150 7.59 -7.20 9.30
C PHE A 150 6.31 -7.66 8.60
N TRP A 151 5.97 -7.03 7.47
CA TRP A 151 4.80 -7.40 6.67
C TRP A 151 4.95 -8.81 6.08
N ASN A 152 6.13 -9.13 5.54
CA ASN A 152 6.46 -10.45 5.01
C ASN A 152 6.24 -11.56 6.05
N GLU A 153 6.70 -11.36 7.29
CA GLU A 153 6.51 -12.33 8.37
C GLU A 153 5.03 -12.62 8.67
N ILE A 154 4.17 -11.59 8.60
CA ILE A 154 2.74 -11.73 8.82
C ILE A 154 2.08 -12.44 7.62
N PHE A 155 2.33 -11.99 6.39
CA PHE A 155 1.77 -12.60 5.18
C PHE A 155 2.11 -14.08 5.04
N GLN A 156 3.34 -14.47 5.42
CA GLN A 156 3.77 -15.87 5.41
C GLN A 156 2.93 -16.76 6.34
N LYS A 157 2.33 -16.22 7.42
CA LYS A 157 1.42 -16.99 8.29
C LYS A 157 0.12 -17.40 7.59
N PHE A 158 -0.20 -16.77 6.47
CA PHE A 158 -1.40 -17.02 5.67
C PHE A 158 -1.08 -17.64 4.29
N SER A 159 0.12 -18.23 4.14
CA SER A 159 0.60 -18.81 2.88
C SER A 159 0.80 -17.82 1.73
N PHE A 160 0.97 -16.54 2.02
CA PHE A 160 1.33 -15.53 1.01
C PHE A 160 2.84 -15.36 0.92
N ILE A 161 3.35 -15.16 -0.30
CA ILE A 161 4.75 -14.82 -0.56
C ILE A 161 4.85 -13.48 -1.26
N GLU A 162 5.89 -12.72 -0.94
CA GLU A 162 6.24 -11.49 -1.64
C GLU A 162 6.90 -11.82 -2.98
N ILE A 163 6.49 -11.14 -4.05
CA ILE A 163 7.11 -11.20 -5.37
C ILE A 163 7.45 -9.78 -5.80
N ASP A 164 8.63 -9.32 -5.39
CA ASP A 164 9.09 -7.93 -5.53
C ASP A 164 9.85 -7.69 -6.84
N PHE A 165 9.12 -7.72 -7.96
CA PHE A 165 9.66 -7.37 -9.29
C PHE A 165 9.25 -5.96 -9.74
N ILE A 166 8.35 -5.31 -8.98
CA ILE A 166 7.75 -4.02 -9.35
C ILE A 166 8.79 -2.91 -9.32
N LYS A 167 9.59 -2.82 -8.26
CA LYS A 167 10.49 -1.67 -8.04
C LYS A 167 11.42 -1.42 -9.24
N PRO A 168 12.11 -2.43 -9.82
CA PRO A 168 12.92 -2.23 -11.03
C PRO A 168 12.16 -1.66 -12.24
N LEU A 169 10.87 -1.94 -12.37
CA LEU A 169 10.04 -1.45 -13.49
C LEU A 169 9.64 0.01 -13.32
N ILE A 170 9.42 0.46 -12.08
CA ILE A 170 8.80 1.77 -11.81
C ILE A 170 9.75 2.78 -11.17
N TRP A 171 10.94 2.39 -10.70
CA TRP A 171 11.83 3.26 -9.92
C TRP A 171 12.12 4.61 -10.60
N ASN A 172 12.30 4.61 -11.91
CA ASN A 172 12.59 5.80 -12.71
C ASN A 172 11.37 6.39 -13.43
N ASN A 173 10.16 5.87 -13.18
CA ASN A 173 8.93 6.42 -13.74
C ASN A 173 8.38 7.53 -12.84
N TYR A 174 8.69 8.78 -13.16
CA TYR A 174 8.29 9.93 -12.34
C TYR A 174 6.81 10.31 -12.44
N GLU A 175 6.03 9.67 -13.32
CA GLU A 175 4.56 9.77 -13.30
C GLU A 175 3.94 9.00 -12.12
N ILE A 176 4.71 8.09 -11.52
CA ILE A 176 4.34 7.35 -10.31
C ILE A 176 4.94 8.06 -9.10
N ALA A 177 4.09 8.33 -8.10
CA ALA A 177 4.49 8.96 -6.86
C ALA A 177 5.67 8.22 -6.21
N TRP A 178 6.60 8.97 -5.64
CA TRP A 178 7.85 8.39 -5.14
C TRP A 178 7.62 7.38 -4.00
N TRP A 179 6.58 7.55 -3.18
CA TRP A 179 6.23 6.61 -2.11
C TRP A 179 5.75 5.27 -2.68
N TYR A 180 4.93 5.27 -3.73
CA TYR A 180 4.56 4.04 -4.43
C TYR A 180 5.79 3.36 -5.06
N ARG A 181 6.67 4.11 -5.73
CA ARG A 181 7.92 3.55 -6.28
C ARG A 181 8.82 2.91 -5.22
N GLN A 182 8.78 3.46 -4.01
CA GLN A 182 9.56 3.03 -2.86
C GLN A 182 8.97 1.77 -2.20
N ASN A 183 7.67 1.75 -1.95
CA ASN A 183 7.04 0.81 -1.02
C ASN A 183 6.28 -0.33 -1.72
N MET A 184 5.84 -0.15 -2.96
CA MET A 184 4.91 -1.06 -3.61
C MET A 184 5.54 -2.43 -3.88
N THR A 185 4.77 -3.47 -3.60
CA THR A 185 5.11 -4.88 -3.85
C THR A 185 3.83 -5.69 -4.06
N ILE A 186 3.96 -6.95 -4.50
CA ILE A 186 2.85 -7.88 -4.63
C ILE A 186 3.04 -9.05 -3.69
N TYR A 187 1.97 -9.41 -2.99
CA TYR A 187 1.84 -10.68 -2.29
C TYR A 187 0.88 -11.60 -3.02
N VAL A 188 1.26 -12.86 -3.19
CA VAL A 188 0.39 -13.88 -3.81
C VAL A 188 0.32 -15.11 -2.92
N ASN A 189 -0.88 -15.69 -2.84
CA ASN A 189 -1.08 -16.99 -2.22
C ASN A 189 -0.21 -18.04 -2.94
N ARG A 190 0.71 -18.66 -2.20
CA ARG A 190 1.71 -19.60 -2.71
C ARG A 190 1.06 -20.77 -3.48
N GLU A 191 -0.08 -21.26 -3.01
CA GLU A 191 -0.76 -22.42 -3.59
C GLU A 191 -1.40 -22.09 -4.94
N LEU A 192 -1.78 -20.83 -5.13
CA LEU A 192 -2.41 -20.33 -6.36
C LEU A 192 -1.41 -19.74 -7.34
N LEU A 193 -0.14 -19.59 -6.96
CA LEU A 193 0.90 -18.99 -7.80
C LEU A 193 1.06 -19.68 -9.17
N ILE A 194 0.88 -21.00 -9.22
CA ILE A 194 0.97 -21.78 -10.47
C ILE A 194 -0.11 -21.39 -11.50
N GLN A 195 -1.21 -20.79 -11.06
CA GLN A 195 -2.28 -20.28 -11.91
C GLN A 195 -1.89 -18.97 -12.62
N TYR A 196 -0.76 -18.36 -12.25
CA TYR A 196 -0.22 -17.13 -12.83
C TYR A 196 1.14 -17.40 -13.49
N PRO A 197 1.20 -17.96 -14.72
CA PRO A 197 2.45 -18.47 -15.31
C PRO A 197 3.58 -17.45 -15.38
N LYS A 198 3.27 -16.20 -15.78
CA LYS A 198 4.26 -15.10 -15.84
C LYS A 198 4.86 -14.83 -14.46
N LEU A 199 4.01 -14.73 -13.45
CA LEU A 199 4.43 -14.45 -12.07
C LEU A 199 5.17 -15.63 -11.44
N TYR A 200 4.75 -16.86 -11.72
CA TYR A 200 5.45 -18.06 -11.29
C TYR A 200 6.89 -18.09 -11.82
N GLN A 201 7.11 -17.73 -13.09
CA GLN A 201 8.47 -17.65 -13.66
C GLN A 201 9.31 -16.55 -13.01
N ILE A 202 8.71 -15.39 -12.74
CA ILE A 202 9.37 -14.29 -12.01
C ILE A 202 9.78 -14.75 -10.61
N SER A 203 8.87 -15.43 -9.90
CA SER A 203 9.10 -15.90 -8.52
C SER A 203 10.28 -16.87 -8.41
N LYS A 204 10.47 -17.75 -9.40
CA LYS A 204 11.60 -18.68 -9.44
C LYS A 204 12.93 -17.95 -9.54
N LYS A 205 13.02 -16.98 -10.46
CA LYS A 205 14.23 -16.17 -10.65
C LYS A 205 14.60 -15.39 -9.39
N ILE A 206 13.61 -14.86 -8.67
CA ILE A 206 13.83 -14.15 -7.41
C ILE A 206 14.35 -15.12 -6.34
N ASN A 207 13.73 -16.31 -6.22
CA ASN A 207 14.11 -17.31 -5.23
C ASN A 207 15.50 -17.95 -5.48
N GLU A 208 15.95 -18.02 -6.74
CA GLU A 208 17.30 -18.52 -7.07
C GLU A 208 18.42 -17.58 -6.60
N GLN A 209 18.10 -16.32 -6.25
CA GLN A 209 19.06 -15.30 -5.81
C GLN A 209 19.22 -15.20 -4.27
N THR A 210 18.53 -16.03 -3.47
CA THR A 210 18.25 -15.76 -2.04
C THR A 210 19.32 -16.16 -1.02
N ASN A 211 20.59 -16.29 -1.39
CA ASN A 211 21.66 -16.48 -0.39
C ASN A 211 22.24 -15.16 0.15
N GLU A 212 21.80 -14.01 -0.37
CA GLU A 212 22.23 -12.69 0.09
C GLU A 212 21.10 -11.93 0.82
N PRO A 213 21.43 -11.10 1.82
CA PRO A 213 20.45 -10.26 2.48
C PRO A 213 19.77 -9.32 1.47
N LYS A 214 18.42 -9.30 1.45
CA LYS A 214 17.63 -8.43 0.58
C LYS A 214 17.96 -6.96 0.89
N LEU A 215 18.65 -6.30 -0.03
CA LEU A 215 18.89 -4.86 0.07
C LEU A 215 17.56 -4.10 -0.07
N ILE A 216 17.22 -3.32 0.95
CA ILE A 216 16.08 -2.41 0.88
C ILE A 216 16.60 -1.11 0.26
N LEU A 217 16.17 -0.83 -0.97
CA LEU A 217 16.36 0.48 -1.57
C LEU A 217 15.58 1.50 -0.76
N VAL A 218 16.18 2.65 -0.44
CA VAL A 218 15.54 3.74 0.29
C VAL A 218 15.70 5.02 -0.50
N SER A 219 14.59 5.72 -0.75
CA SER A 219 14.58 6.96 -1.51
C SER A 219 15.47 8.01 -0.82
N GLU A 220 16.10 8.84 -1.63
CA GLU A 220 16.96 9.91 -1.12
C GLU A 220 16.19 10.86 -0.18
N THR A 221 14.89 11.05 -0.44
CA THR A 221 13.97 11.81 0.42
C THR A 221 13.91 11.23 1.84
N ILE A 222 13.68 9.92 1.96
CA ILE A 222 13.63 9.25 3.28
C ILE A 222 14.98 9.34 3.97
N PHE A 223 16.07 9.08 3.23
CA PHE A 223 17.42 9.14 3.78
C PHE A 223 17.77 10.54 4.32
N LYS A 224 17.42 11.59 3.58
CA LYS A 224 17.62 12.98 4.01
C LYS A 224 16.82 13.31 5.28
N GLU A 225 15.55 12.91 5.35
CA GLU A 225 14.70 13.16 6.52
C GLU A 225 15.17 12.40 7.76
N TYR A 226 15.59 11.14 7.59
CA TYR A 226 16.17 10.35 8.67
C TYR A 226 17.43 11.01 9.25
N ASN A 227 18.33 11.49 8.40
CA ASN A 227 19.52 12.21 8.83
C ASN A 227 19.21 13.52 9.55
N LYS A 228 18.24 14.32 9.06
CA LYS A 228 17.79 15.53 9.75
C LYS A 228 17.28 15.23 11.17
N LYS A 229 16.49 14.17 11.33
CA LYS A 229 15.97 13.73 12.65
C LYS A 229 17.12 13.35 13.60
N ILE A 230 18.11 12.61 13.11
CA ILE A 230 19.30 12.23 13.90
C ILE A 230 20.07 13.48 14.34
N ILE A 231 20.39 14.38 13.40
CA ILE A 231 21.13 15.61 13.69
C ILE A 231 20.39 16.44 14.75
N ARG A 232 19.07 16.61 14.61
CA ARG A 232 18.24 17.36 15.56
C ARG A 232 18.24 16.72 16.96
N LYS A 233 18.21 15.39 17.05
CA LYS A 233 18.29 14.65 18.33
C LYS A 233 19.64 14.86 19.01
N ILE A 234 20.73 14.86 18.24
CA ILE A 234 22.08 15.14 18.74
C ILE A 234 22.17 16.58 19.26
N LEU A 235 21.74 17.56 18.46
CA LEU A 235 21.75 18.98 18.85
C LEU A 235 20.94 19.23 20.13
N ASN A 236 19.73 18.67 20.24
CA ASN A 236 18.91 18.79 21.44
C ASN A 236 19.59 18.19 22.68
N LYS A 237 20.34 17.09 22.54
CA LYS A 237 21.10 16.47 23.63
C LYS A 237 22.29 17.35 24.05
N LEU A 238 22.94 18.03 23.09
CA LEU A 238 24.03 18.96 23.37
C LEU A 238 23.52 20.23 24.07
N ILE A 239 22.42 20.83 23.60
CA ILE A 239 21.80 21.99 24.23
C ILE A 239 21.39 21.69 25.68
N LYS A 240 20.72 20.55 25.93
CA LYS A 240 20.33 20.13 27.28
C LYS A 240 21.50 19.88 28.24
N ARG A 241 22.70 19.58 27.71
CA ARG A 241 23.92 19.45 28.52
C ARG A 241 24.50 20.81 28.90
N ASN A 242 24.39 21.81 28.02
CA ASN A 242 24.91 23.16 28.25
C ASN A 242 24.00 24.03 29.12
N THR A 243 22.70 23.71 29.25
CA THR A 243 21.75 24.45 30.12
C THR A 243 21.67 23.89 31.56
N LYS A 244 22.56 22.99 31.95
CA LYS A 244 22.65 22.41 33.31
C LYS A 244 23.84 22.95 34.13
N ILE A 245 24.40 24.09 33.70
CA ILE A 245 25.41 24.89 34.40
C ILE A 245 24.73 26.18 34.84
#